data_AF-A0AAW3TXA5-F1
#
_entry.id   AF-A0AAW3TXA5-F1
#
_cell.length_a   1.000
_cell.length_b   1.000
_cell.length_c   1.000
_cell.angle_alpha   90.00
_cell.angle_beta   90.00
_cell.angle_gamma   90.00
#
_symmetry.space_group_name_H-M   'P 1'
#
loop_
_entity.id
_entity.type
_entity.pdbx_description
1 polymer ?
#
loop_
_entity_poly.entity_id
_entity_poly.type
_entity_poly.pdbx_seq_one_letter_code
_entity_poly.pdbx_strand_id
1 'polypeptide(L)' 'MDAEVTPNALEAAVSRLRKRLTAVGADVQVRTVHGVGYALFAPSVSGE' A
#
# COMPACT_ATOMS: atom_id res chain seq x y z
N MET A 1 -18.58 14.01 -8.60
CA MET A 1 -17.50 14.96 -8.27
C MET A 1 -16.23 14.16 -8.29
N ASP A 2 -15.80 13.84 -9.51
CA ASP A 2 -14.65 13.01 -9.80
C ASP A 2 -13.43 13.90 -9.60
N ALA A 3 -12.99 13.99 -8.35
CA ALA A 3 -11.73 14.62 -8.03
C ALA A 3 -10.66 13.86 -8.82
N GLU A 4 -10.16 14.52 -9.86
CA GLU A 4 -9.08 14.06 -10.71
C GLU A 4 -7.97 13.58 -9.78
N VAL A 5 -7.87 12.26 -9.63
CA VAL A 5 -6.87 11.61 -8.78
C VAL A 5 -5.54 11.79 -9.49
N THR A 6 -4.96 12.97 -9.30
CA THR A 6 -3.58 13.24 -9.67
C THR A 6 -2.71 12.14 -9.05
N PRO A 7 -1.61 11.72 -9.70
CA PRO A 7 -0.74 10.66 -9.18
C PRO A 7 -0.36 10.87 -7.70
N ASN A 8 -0.20 12.12 -7.28
CA ASN A 8 0.02 12.55 -5.91
C ASN A 8 -1.11 12.13 -4.92
N ALA A 9 -2.38 12.16 -5.35
CA ALA A 9 -3.51 11.72 -4.53
C ALA A 9 -3.47 10.21 -4.26
N LEU A 10 -3.06 9.41 -5.25
CA LEU A 10 -2.91 7.97 -5.10
C LEU A 10 -1.72 7.64 -4.17
N GLU A 11 -0.58 8.32 -4.35
CA GLU A 11 0.57 8.18 -3.46
C GLU A 11 0.23 8.56 -2.01
N ALA A 12 -0.52 9.65 -1.82
CA ALA A 12 -0.99 10.08 -0.51
C ALA A 12 -1.98 9.07 0.13
N ALA A 13 -2.83 8.43 -0.67
CA ALA A 13 -3.73 7.38 -0.20
C ALA A 13 -2.94 6.13 0.22
N VAL A 14 -1.98 5.67 -0.59
CA VAL A 14 -1.12 4.52 -0.29
C VAL A 14 -0.25 4.78 0.94
N SER A 15 0.31 5.98 1.08
CA SER A 15 1.08 6.37 2.26
C SER A 15 0.24 6.32 3.55
N ARG A 16 -1.00 6.82 3.50
CA ARG A 16 -1.95 6.72 4.63
C ARG A 16 -2.32 5.27 4.94
N LEU A 17 -2.58 4.45 3.92
CA LEU A 17 -2.87 3.03 4.08
C LEU A 17 -1.72 2.31 4.79
N ARG A 18 -0.48 2.50 4.33
CA ARG A 18 0.73 1.93 4.95
C ARG A 18 0.84 2.30 6.43
N LYS A 19 0.67 3.59 6.76
CA LYS A 19 0.69 4.05 8.16
C LYS A 19 -0.36 3.37 9.02
N ARG A 20 -1.58 3.20 8.50
CA ARG A 20 -2.68 2.52 9.22
C ARG A 20 -2.39 1.04 9.43
N LEU A 21 -1.88 0.34 8.41
CA LEU A 21 -1.51 -1.07 8.50
C LEU A 21 -0.40 -1.29 9.54
N THR A 22 0.64 -0.45 9.53
CA THR A 22 1.68 -0.48 10.57
C THR A 22 1.12 -0.16 11.96
N ALA A 23 0.20 0.81 12.08
CA ALA A 23 -0.38 1.19 13.37
C ALA A 23 -1.22 0.07 14.01
N VAL A 24 -1.85 -0.79 13.22
CA VAL A 24 -2.60 -1.96 13.71
C VAL A 24 -1.73 -3.22 13.82
N GLY A 25 -0.42 -3.12 13.53
CA GLY A 25 0.49 -4.27 13.56
C GLY A 25 0.20 -5.31 12.48
N ALA A 26 -0.41 -4.91 11.35
CA ALA A 26 -0.67 -5.83 10.25
C ALA A 26 0.64 -6.17 9.53
N ASP A 27 0.93 -7.46 9.36
CA ASP A 27 2.16 -7.94 8.71
C ASP A 27 2.13 -7.86 7.17
N VAL A 28 1.08 -7.26 6.60
CA VAL A 28 0.93 -7.08 5.15
C VAL A 28 1.75 -5.90 4.63
N GLN A 29 2.39 -6.06 3.48
CA GLN A 29 3.21 -5.01 2.85
C GLN A 29 2.62 -4.53 1.52
N VAL A 30 2.48 -3.21 1.38
CA VAL A 30 2.14 -2.57 0.10
C VAL A 30 3.44 -2.15 -0.60
N ARG A 31 3.71 -2.69 -1.79
CA ARG A 31 4.88 -2.32 -2.61
C ARG A 31 4.45 -1.69 -3.94
N THR A 32 5.20 -0.70 -4.39
CA THR A 32 5.03 -0.11 -5.73
C THR A 32 5.72 -1.02 -6.75
N VAL A 33 4.99 -1.39 -7.80
CA VAL A 33 5.48 -2.15 -8.95
C VAL A 33 5.58 -1.19 -10.13
N HIS A 34 6.81 -0.93 -10.57
CA HIS A 34 7.07 0.01 -11.66
C HIS A 34 6.36 -0.43 -12.96
N GLY A 35 5.64 0.50 -13.60
CA GLY A 35 4.87 0.22 -14.82
C GLY A 35 3.55 -0.54 -14.60
N VAL A 36 3.19 -0.89 -13.36
CA VAL A 36 1.97 -1.68 -13.06
C VAL A 36 1.09 -1.00 -12.01
N GLY A 37 1.67 -0.46 -10.92
CA GLY A 37 0.92 0.18 -9.84
C GLY A 37 1.38 -0.29 -8.46
N TYR A 38 0.47 -0.80 -7.63
CA TYR A 38 0.76 -1.28 -6.28
C TYR A 38 0.33 -2.73 -6.11
N ALA A 39 1.11 -3.49 -5.35
CA ALA A 39 0.80 -4.86 -4.97
C ALA A 39 0.79 -5.02 -3.45
N LEU A 40 -0.17 -5.79 -2.94
CA LEU A 40 -0.24 -6.19 -1.54
C LEU A 40 0.39 -7.57 -1.37
N PHE A 41 1.29 -7.68 -0.41
CA PHE A 41 1.95 -8.92 -0.05
C PHE A 41 1.48 -9.34 1.33
N ALA A 42 1.01 -10.58 1.43
CA ALA A 42 0.84 -11.22 2.73
C ALA A 42 2.22 -11.31 3.41
N PRO A 43 2.27 -11.35 4.76
CA PRO A 43 3.47 -11.81 5.43
C PRO A 43 3.91 -13.12 4.82
N SER A 44 5.13 -13.15 4.30
CA SER A 44 5.80 -14.42 4.08
C SER A 44 5.98 -15.03 5.47
N VAL A 45 5.08 -15.94 5.85
CA VAL A 45 5.32 -16.87 6.93
C VAL A 45 6.49 -17.73 6.48
N SER A 46 7.71 -17.22 6.63
CA SER A 46 8.91 -18.05 6.63
C SER A 46 8.90 -18.72 8.00
N GLY A 47 8.10 -19.77 8.08
CA GLY A 47 8.00 -20.66 9.21
C GLY A 47 7.95 -22.09 8.69
N GLU A 48 9.13 -22.65 8.46
CA GLU A 48 9.50 -24.01 8.85
C GLU A 48 10.90 -23.95 9.46
#